data_AF-A0A839QF25-F1
#
_entry.id   AF-A0A839QF25-F1
#
_cell.length_a   1.000
_cell.length_b   1.000
_cell.length_c   1.000
_cell.angle_alpha   90.00
_cell.angle_beta   90.00
_cell.angle_gamma   90.00
#
_symmetry.space_group_name_H-M   'P 1'
#
loop_
_entity.id
_entity.type
_entity.pdbx_description
1 polymer ?
#
loop_
_entity_poly.entity_id
_entity_poly.type
_entity_poly.pdbx_seq_one_letter_code
_entity_poly.pdbx_strand_id
1 'polypeptide(L)'
;MEDITICWIGETPTDSWGQLAAFTKDGSIVGQATYKRWEQKPELTYLSGFFVDNEYRKHGIASDMMHKIFERLGRNRPYMVNLSGNLDRLFMETIAAEEDAPKLFEMLDDRSYKPMN
;
A
#
# COMPACT_ATOMS: atom_id res chain seq x y z
N MET A 1 1.27 -24.00 2.98
CA MET A 1 1.29 -22.54 2.85
C MET A 1 2.75 -22.15 2.96
N GLU A 2 3.33 -21.53 1.95
CA GLU A 2 4.71 -21.05 2.07
C GLU A 2 4.77 -19.95 3.13
N ASP A 3 5.79 -19.97 3.97
CA ASP A 3 5.99 -18.94 4.99
C ASP A 3 6.36 -17.62 4.27
N ILE A 4 5.37 -16.75 4.08
CA ILE A 4 5.57 -15.42 3.51
C ILE A 4 5.96 -14.45 4.62
N THR A 5 7.08 -13.76 4.45
CA THR A 5 7.55 -12.74 5.38
C THR A 5 7.41 -11.36 4.74
N ILE A 6 6.70 -10.45 5.40
CA ILE A 6 6.53 -9.07 4.93
C ILE A 6 7.52 -8.16 5.67
N CYS A 7 8.44 -7.53 4.96
CA CYS A 7 9.52 -6.71 5.52
C CYS A 7 9.56 -5.31 4.93
N TRP A 8 10.03 -4.36 5.74
CA TRP A 8 10.37 -3.01 5.29
C TRP A 8 11.72 -3.06 4.58
N ILE A 9 11.81 -2.39 3.43
CA ILE A 9 13.04 -2.23 2.65
C ILE A 9 13.37 -0.74 2.63
N GLY A 10 14.54 -0.40 3.18
CA GLY A 10 15.00 0.98 3.30
C GLY A 10 14.39 1.72 4.49
N GLU A 11 14.57 3.04 4.49
CA GLU A 11 14.11 3.90 5.59
C GLU A 11 12.61 4.24 5.50
N THR A 12 12.04 4.63 6.64
CA THR A 12 10.71 5.26 6.74
C THR A 12 10.67 6.46 5.76
N PRO A 13 9.55 6.73 5.07
CA PRO A 13 9.57 7.68 3.96
C PRO A 13 9.96 9.08 4.45
N THR A 14 11.14 9.52 3.99
CA THR A 14 11.53 10.92 3.96
C THR A 14 11.15 11.47 2.57
N ASP A 15 11.76 12.53 2.06
CA ASP A 15 11.47 13.00 0.70
C ASP A 15 11.89 11.99 -0.41
N SER A 16 12.38 10.80 -0.01
CA SER A 16 12.70 9.63 -0.83
C SER A 16 11.61 8.54 -0.79
N TRP A 17 11.65 7.64 -1.78
CA TRP A 17 10.78 6.47 -1.82
C TRP A 17 11.19 5.43 -0.78
N GLY A 18 10.24 4.97 0.03
CA GLY A 18 10.40 3.76 0.83
C GLY A 18 9.66 2.58 0.20
N GLN A 19 10.00 1.38 0.65
CA GLN A 19 9.50 0.13 0.09
C GLN A 19 9.12 -0.86 1.19
N LEU A 20 8.07 -1.63 0.92
CA LEU A 20 7.68 -2.82 1.66
C LEU A 20 7.66 -3.98 0.67
N ALA A 21 8.14 -5.16 1.05
CA ALA A 21 8.02 -6.34 0.22
C ALA A 21 7.63 -7.58 1.00
N ALA A 22 6.93 -8.48 0.34
CA ALA A 22 6.62 -9.84 0.77
C ALA A 22 7.62 -10.80 0.13
N PHE A 23 8.21 -11.66 0.95
CA PHE A 23 9.25 -12.61 0.55
C PHE A 23 8.82 -14.04 0.83
N THR A 24 9.13 -14.94 -0.09
CA THR A 24 9.19 -16.39 0.17
C THR A 24 10.42 -16.74 1.01
N LYS A 25 10.44 -17.95 1.55
CA LYS A 25 11.54 -18.43 2.41
C LYS A 25 12.92 -18.44 1.73
N ASP A 26 12.96 -18.63 0.42
CA ASP A 26 14.18 -18.59 -0.39
C ASP A 26 14.64 -17.16 -0.71
N GLY A 27 13.89 -16.15 -0.28
CA GLY A 27 14.20 -14.73 -0.48
C GLY A 27 13.65 -14.13 -1.77
N SER A 28 12.85 -14.87 -2.55
CA SER A 28 12.18 -14.31 -3.73
C SER A 28 11.11 -13.30 -3.32
N ILE A 29 11.02 -12.18 -4.03
CA ILE A 29 9.98 -11.16 -3.81
C ILE A 29 8.72 -11.60 -4.53
N VAL A 30 7.61 -11.74 -3.79
CA VAL A 30 6.29 -12.13 -4.31
C VAL A 30 5.23 -11.05 -4.11
N GLY A 31 5.61 -9.94 -3.49
CA GLY A 31 4.78 -8.75 -3.40
C GLY A 31 5.61 -7.54 -3.02
N GLN A 32 5.18 -6.36 -3.45
CA GLN A 32 5.84 -5.10 -3.16
C GLN A 32 4.84 -3.97 -3.02
N ALA A 33 5.18 -2.96 -2.24
CA ALA A 33 4.53 -1.66 -2.23
C ALA A 33 5.60 -0.58 -2.10
N THR A 34 5.44 0.53 -2.82
CA THR A 34 6.30 1.72 -2.67
C THR A 34 5.47 2.89 -2.17
N TYR A 35 6.08 3.71 -1.34
CA TYR A 35 5.40 4.87 -0.77
C TYR A 35 6.35 6.06 -0.63
N LYS A 36 5.79 7.26 -0.67
CA LYS A 36 6.53 8.52 -0.47
C LYS A 36 5.57 9.59 0.04
N ARG A 37 6.09 10.57 0.77
CA ARG A 37 5.34 11.82 1.02
C ARG A 37 4.97 12.49 -0.31
N TRP A 38 3.72 12.91 -0.48
CA TRP A 38 3.34 13.62 -1.70
C TRP A 38 3.87 15.05 -1.69
N GLU A 39 4.64 15.43 -2.70
CA GLU A 39 5.35 16.72 -2.75
C GLU A 39 4.40 17.92 -2.75
N GLN A 40 3.22 17.78 -3.37
CA GLN A 40 2.24 18.86 -3.49
C GLN A 40 1.44 19.06 -2.20
N LYS A 41 1.30 18.00 -1.39
CA LYS A 41 0.55 17.97 -0.13
C LYS A 41 1.27 17.07 0.87
N PRO A 42 2.25 17.60 1.62
CA PRO A 42 3.10 16.86 2.55
C PRO A 42 2.36 16.06 3.63
N GLU A 43 1.10 16.38 3.88
CA GLU A 43 0.20 15.67 4.77
C GLU A 43 -0.27 14.31 4.21
N LEU A 44 -0.22 14.12 2.89
CA LEU A 44 -0.62 12.89 2.20
C LEU A 44 0.58 11.97 1.97
N THR A 45 0.36 10.68 2.20
CA THR A 45 1.31 9.63 1.81
C THR A 45 0.84 9.00 0.50
N TYR A 46 1.64 9.13 -0.56
CA TYR A 46 1.36 8.48 -1.83
C TYR A 46 1.85 7.03 -1.81
N LEU A 47 0.95 6.11 -2.14
CA LEU A 47 1.18 4.67 -2.28
C LEU A 47 1.09 4.29 -3.76
N SER A 48 2.09 3.57 -4.24
CA SER A 48 2.26 3.16 -5.63
C SER A 48 3.02 1.84 -5.71
N GLY A 49 3.24 1.33 -6.94
CA GLY A 49 4.11 0.17 -7.16
C GLY A 49 3.63 -1.09 -6.42
N PHE A 50 2.33 -1.15 -6.13
CA PHE A 50 1.76 -2.20 -5.31
C PHE A 50 1.42 -3.42 -6.15
N PHE A 51 2.02 -4.56 -5.82
CA PHE A 51 1.69 -5.83 -6.44
C PHE A 51 1.81 -7.00 -5.48
N VAL A 52 1.05 -8.05 -5.79
CA VAL A 52 1.22 -9.42 -5.30
C VAL A 52 1.19 -10.32 -6.52
N ASP A 53 2.18 -11.21 -6.60
CA ASP A 53 2.31 -12.18 -7.68
C ASP A 53 1.09 -13.10 -7.74
N ASN A 54 0.67 -13.44 -8.96
CA ASN A 54 -0.61 -14.12 -9.19
C ASN A 54 -0.73 -15.44 -8.44
N GLU A 55 0.38 -16.18 -8.32
CA GLU A 55 0.47 -17.47 -7.63
C GLU A 55 0.26 -17.33 -6.11
N TYR A 56 0.46 -16.13 -5.56
CA TYR A 56 0.39 -15.80 -4.14
C TYR A 56 -0.83 -14.94 -3.79
N ARG A 57 -1.70 -14.64 -4.77
CA ARG A 57 -2.96 -13.92 -4.53
C ARG A 57 -3.94 -14.76 -3.72
N LYS A 58 -4.93 -14.11 -3.10
CA LYS A 58 -5.99 -14.72 -2.25
C LYS A 58 -5.51 -15.33 -0.93
N HIS A 59 -4.27 -15.03 -0.54
CA HIS A 59 -3.69 -15.45 0.75
C HIS A 59 -3.61 -14.32 1.78
N GLY A 60 -4.38 -13.23 1.60
CA GLY A 60 -4.38 -12.09 2.53
C GLY A 60 -3.15 -11.17 2.44
N ILE A 61 -2.09 -11.55 1.72
CA ILE A 61 -0.82 -10.80 1.60
C ILE A 61 -1.04 -9.33 1.27
N ALA A 62 -1.94 -9.01 0.33
CA ALA A 62 -2.22 -7.62 -0.04
C ALA A 62 -2.78 -6.81 1.14
N SER A 63 -3.74 -7.38 1.89
CA SER A 63 -4.31 -6.76 3.09
C SER A 63 -3.24 -6.61 4.17
N ASP A 64 -2.47 -7.67 4.46
CA ASP A 64 -1.41 -7.65 5.47
C ASP A 64 -0.35 -6.58 5.16
N MET A 65 0.00 -6.42 3.89
CA MET A 65 0.93 -5.38 3.44
C MET A 65 0.35 -3.99 3.69
N MET A 66 -0.93 -3.74 3.39
CA MET A 66 -1.59 -2.45 3.63
C MET A 66 -1.68 -2.14 5.13
N HIS A 67 -2.10 -3.11 5.95
CA HIS A 67 -2.14 -2.94 7.41
C HIS A 67 -0.77 -2.63 7.99
N LYS A 68 0.26 -3.36 7.55
CA LYS A 68 1.64 -3.09 7.98
C LYS A 68 2.06 -1.66 7.64
N ILE A 69 1.69 -1.16 6.47
CA ILE A 69 1.94 0.23 6.06
C ILE A 69 1.26 1.20 7.02
N PHE A 70 -0.02 0.99 7.32
CA PHE A 70 -0.79 1.85 8.21
C PHE A 70 -0.28 1.84 9.65
N GLU A 71 0.15 0.69 10.16
CA GLU A 71 0.74 0.56 11.49
C GLU A 71 2.06 1.32 11.62
N ARG A 72 2.90 1.28 10.58
CA ARG A 72 4.21 1.93 10.61
C ARG A 72 4.13 3.43 10.35
N LEU A 73 3.32 3.83 9.38
CA LEU A 73 3.25 5.23 8.92
C LEU A 73 2.18 6.03 9.68
N GLY A 74 1.20 5.35 10.27
CA GLY A 74 0.16 5.90 11.12
C GLY A 74 -1.22 5.87 10.46
N ARG A 75 -2.22 5.33 11.17
CA ARG A 75 -3.63 5.30 10.75
C ARG A 75 -4.31 6.68 10.78
N ASN A 76 -3.72 7.66 11.44
CA ASN A 76 -4.19 9.04 11.45
C ASN A 76 -3.76 9.85 10.21
N ARG A 77 -2.89 9.29 9.36
CA ARG A 77 -2.43 9.95 8.14
C ARG A 77 -3.37 9.63 6.98
N PRO A 78 -3.63 10.59 6.10
CA PRO A 78 -4.32 10.31 4.87
C PRO A 78 -3.37 9.71 3.81
N TYR A 79 -3.86 8.72 3.06
CA TYR A 79 -3.10 8.05 2.00
C TYR A 79 -3.76 8.28 0.66
N MET A 80 -2.94 8.46 -0.37
CA MET A 80 -3.38 8.58 -1.75
C MET A 80 -2.87 7.37 -2.52
N VAL A 81 -3.75 6.73 -3.28
CA VAL A 81 -3.42 5.57 -4.11
C VAL A 81 -3.75 5.85 -5.58
N ASN A 82 -2.98 5.24 -6.48
CA ASN A 82 -3.40 5.10 -7.87
C ASN A 82 -4.00 3.71 -8.07
N LEU A 83 -5.27 3.64 -8.47
CA LEU A 83 -5.93 2.36 -8.70
C LEU A 83 -5.38 1.73 -9.98
N SER A 84 -4.50 0.75 -9.79
CA SER A 84 -3.85 0.04 -10.87
C SER A 84 -3.38 -1.33 -10.40
N GLY A 85 -3.38 -2.31 -11.30
CA GLY A 85 -2.92 -3.65 -11.00
C GLY A 85 -3.64 -4.30 -9.82
N ASN A 86 -2.90 -4.61 -8.76
CA ASN A 86 -3.41 -5.27 -7.54
C ASN A 86 -4.07 -4.30 -6.55
N LEU A 87 -3.98 -2.99 -6.75
CA LEU A 87 -4.81 -2.00 -6.04
C LEU A 87 -6.06 -1.72 -6.87
N ASP A 88 -6.82 -2.77 -7.17
CA ASP A 88 -8.09 -2.56 -7.85
C ASP A 88 -9.09 -1.84 -6.93
N ARG A 89 -10.14 -1.30 -7.54
CA ARG A 89 -11.16 -0.53 -6.84
C ARG A 89 -11.83 -1.34 -5.72
N LEU A 90 -12.18 -2.59 -5.99
CA LEU A 90 -12.92 -3.43 -5.04
C LEU A 90 -12.08 -3.72 -3.80
N PHE A 91 -10.81 -4.05 -3.99
CA PHE A 91 -9.87 -4.25 -2.89
C PHE A 91 -9.73 -2.99 -2.04
N MET A 92 -9.51 -1.83 -2.68
CA MET A 92 -9.29 -0.59 -1.96
C MET A 92 -10.55 -0.06 -1.26
N GLU A 93 -11.74 -0.26 -1.83
CA GLU A 93 -13.02 0.02 -1.15
C GLU A 93 -13.24 -0.92 0.05
N THR A 94 -12.82 -2.19 -0.06
CA THR A 94 -12.87 -3.12 1.08
C THR A 94 -11.97 -2.66 2.22
N ILE A 95 -10.74 -2.22 1.91
CA ILE A 95 -9.81 -1.67 2.91
C ILE A 95 -10.36 -0.35 3.51
N ALA A 96 -10.93 0.54 2.69
CA ALA A 96 -11.47 1.81 3.14
C ALA A 96 -12.68 1.66 4.09
N ALA A 97 -13.46 0.60 3.92
CA ALA A 97 -14.63 0.30 4.75
C ALA A 97 -14.29 -0.31 6.13
N GLU A 98 -13.02 -0.61 6.43
CA GLU A 98 -12.62 -1.12 7.74
C GLU A 98 -12.75 -0.05 8.83
N GLU A 99 -13.18 -0.42 10.03
CA GLU A 99 -13.47 0.52 11.13
C GLU A 99 -12.26 1.39 11.53
N ASP A 100 -11.05 0.85 11.39
CA ASP A 100 -9.80 1.50 11.76
C ASP A 100 -8.96 1.96 10.55
N ALA A 101 -9.56 1.95 9.34
CA ALA A 101 -8.89 2.38 8.13
C ALA A 101 -8.49 3.87 8.20
N PRO A 102 -7.29 4.23 7.71
CA PRO A 102 -6.97 5.63 7.51
C PRO A 102 -7.83 6.24 6.41
N LYS A 103 -7.84 7.57 6.31
CA LYS A 103 -8.48 8.25 5.18
C LYS A 103 -7.75 7.90 3.88
N LEU A 104 -8.45 7.25 2.97
CA LEU A 104 -7.93 6.87 1.66
C LEU A 104 -8.46 7.79 0.56
N PHE A 105 -7.61 8.10 -0.41
CA PHE A 105 -7.95 8.91 -1.56
C PHE A 105 -7.49 8.21 -2.84
N GLU A 106 -8.35 8.17 -3.84
CA GLU A 106 -8.02 7.74 -5.19
C GLU A 106 -7.50 8.95 -5.98
N MET A 107 -6.31 8.82 -6.58
CA MET A 107 -5.80 9.74 -7.58
C MET A 107 -6.39 9.41 -8.95
N LEU A 108 -6.94 10.41 -9.63
CA LEU A 108 -7.54 10.32 -10.96
C LEU A 108 -6.49 10.66 -12.04
N ASP A 109 -6.81 10.34 -13.30
CA ASP A 109 -5.90 10.53 -14.45
C ASP A 109 -5.48 11.99 -14.66
N ASP A 110 -6.34 12.93 -14.30
CA ASP A 110 -6.08 14.38 -14.35
C ASP A 110 -5.28 14.90 -13.13
N ARG A 111 -4.80 13.99 -12.27
CA ARG A 111 -4.11 14.24 -10.99
C ARG A 111 -4.97 14.93 -9.92
N SER A 112 -6.27 15.09 -10.15
CA SER A 112 -7.19 15.35 -9.06
C SER A 112 -7.36 14.09 -8.22
N TYR A 113 -7.98 14.21 -7.04
CA TYR A 113 -8.20 13.07 -6.17
C TYR A 113 -9.53 13.19 -5.44
N LYS A 114 -10.11 12.04 -5.09
CA LYS A 114 -11.38 11.93 -4.36
C LYS A 114 -11.26 10.95 -3.19
N PRO A 115 -12.01 11.15 -2.09
CA PRO A 115 -12.01 10.18 -0.99
C PRO A 115 -12.54 8.83 -1.46
N MET A 116 -12.00 7.75 -0.91
CA MET A 116 -12.53 6.40 -1.02
C MET A 116 -13.47 6.15 0.16
N ASN A 117 -14.59 5.44 -0.10
CA ASN A 117 -15.63 5.13 0.88
C ASN A 117 -15.39 3.77 1.53
#